data_AF-A0A562NMD4-F1
#
_entry.id   AF-A0A562NMD4-F1
#
_cell.length_a   1.000
_cell.length_b   1.000
_cell.length_c   1.000
_cell.angle_alpha   90.00
_cell.angle_beta   90.00
_cell.angle_gamma   90.00
#
_symmetry.space_group_name_H-M   'P 1'
#
loop_
_entity.id
_entity.type
_entity.pdbx_description
1 polymer ?
#
loop_
_entity_poly.entity_id
_entity_poly.type
_entity_poly.pdbx_seq_one_letter_code
_entity_poly.pdbx_strand_id
1 'polypeptide(L)'
;MGTEPPRPHSNLPAGGLSVIAESLLDRECTFCVESDQDLDRAFAITGARRVPLAEANYVFAPLATAEEVARQAVLRIGTLAYPDEAATLFAPVRFGFGQELRLTGPGIKDSLTDRDRRH
;
A
#
# COMPACT_ATOMS: atom_id res chain seq x y z
N MET A 1 -0.92 30.87 -15.68
CA MET A 1 -0.34 29.57 -16.09
C MET A 1 -0.07 28.79 -14.82
N GLY A 2 -1.01 27.91 -14.44
CA GLY A 2 -1.06 27.31 -13.10
C GLY A 2 -0.03 26.21 -12.91
N THR A 3 0.90 26.43 -11.98
CA THR A 3 1.79 25.40 -11.43
C THR A 3 0.99 24.62 -10.39
N GLU A 4 0.55 23.42 -10.75
CA GLU A 4 -0.01 22.48 -9.79
C GLU A 4 1.18 21.75 -9.15
N PRO A 5 1.31 21.71 -7.82
CA PRO A 5 2.43 21.05 -7.16
C PRO A 5 2.40 19.53 -7.42
N PRO A 6 3.55 18.84 -7.33
CA PRO A 6 3.58 17.38 -7.38
C PRO A 6 2.65 16.79 -6.31
N ARG A 7 1.91 15.73 -6.62
CA ARG A 7 0.86 15.21 -5.72
C ARG A 7 1.43 14.95 -4.32
N PRO A 8 0.74 15.39 -3.25
CA PRO A 8 1.37 15.62 -1.97
C PRO A 8 1.48 14.32 -1.18
N HIS A 9 2.56 14.19 -0.40
CA HIS A 9 2.51 13.43 0.84
C HIS A 9 1.29 13.92 1.62
N SER A 10 0.28 13.07 1.78
CA SER A 10 -0.94 13.43 2.47
C SER A 10 -0.82 12.92 3.89
N ASN A 11 -0.70 13.84 4.84
CA ASN A 11 -0.67 13.47 6.26
C ASN A 11 -2.05 13.00 6.69
N LEU A 12 -2.15 11.75 7.11
CA LEU A 12 -3.32 11.24 7.81
C LEU A 12 -3.35 11.84 9.24
N PRO A 13 -4.55 12.16 9.77
CA PRO A 13 -4.69 12.77 11.10
C PRO A 13 -4.27 11.84 12.24
N ALA A 14 -4.23 10.53 11.99
CA ALA A 14 -3.66 9.52 12.87
C ALA A 14 -2.69 8.64 12.07
N GLY A 15 -1.58 8.26 12.70
CA GLY A 15 -0.53 7.46 12.07
C GLY A 15 -0.80 5.96 12.12
N GLY A 16 -0.12 5.22 11.25
CA GLY A 16 -0.13 3.76 11.25
C GLY A 16 -1.16 3.14 10.31
N LEU A 17 -0.96 1.85 10.01
CA LEU A 17 -1.78 1.09 9.06
C LEU A 17 -3.19 0.80 9.59
N SER A 18 -3.41 0.89 10.90
CA SER A 18 -4.72 0.62 11.51
C SER A 18 -5.81 1.58 11.04
N VAL A 19 -5.49 2.87 10.86
CA VAL A 19 -6.46 3.89 10.39
C VAL A 19 -6.88 3.60 8.95
N ILE A 20 -5.93 3.15 8.13
CA ILE A 20 -6.19 2.74 6.74
C ILE A 20 -7.10 1.52 6.73
N ALA A 21 -6.79 0.53 7.56
CA ALA A 21 -7.59 -0.68 7.65
C ALA A 21 -9.01 -0.43 8.17
N GLU A 22 -9.20 0.41 9.19
CA GLU A 22 -10.53 0.80 9.67
C GLU A 22 -11.37 1.50 8.60
N SER A 23 -10.71 2.19 7.67
CA SER A 23 -11.39 2.92 6.58
C SER A 23 -11.71 2.04 5.37
N LEU A 24 -10.95 0.97 5.15
CA LEU A 24 -11.00 0.15 3.93
C LEU A 24 -11.50 -1.27 4.13
N LEU A 25 -11.32 -1.83 5.33
CA LEU A 25 -11.73 -3.20 5.65
C LEU A 25 -13.18 -3.21 6.11
N ASP A 26 -13.99 -3.97 5.38
CA ASP A 26 -15.35 -4.33 5.75
C ASP A 26 -15.55 -5.86 5.69
N ARG A 27 -16.80 -6.31 5.88
CA ARG A 27 -17.15 -7.73 5.90
C ARG A 27 -17.08 -8.43 4.53
N GLU A 28 -16.99 -7.68 3.44
CA GLU A 28 -16.91 -8.19 2.07
C GLU A 28 -15.45 -8.31 1.61
N CYS A 29 -14.55 -7.63 2.31
CA CYS A 29 -13.13 -7.62 2.00
C CYS A 29 -12.36 -8.77 2.64
N THR A 30 -11.31 -9.21 1.94
CA THR A 30 -10.35 -10.17 2.46
C THR A 30 -8.97 -9.53 2.67
N PHE A 31 -8.27 -9.94 3.74
CA PHE A 31 -6.97 -9.36 4.06
C PHE A 31 -5.92 -10.41 4.43
N CYS A 32 -4.65 -10.02 4.27
CA CYS A 32 -3.49 -10.75 4.77
C CYS A 32 -2.50 -9.77 5.42
N VAL A 33 -2.02 -10.10 6.61
CA VAL A 33 -0.95 -9.36 7.30
C VAL A 33 0.26 -10.29 7.43
N GLU A 34 1.42 -9.81 6.96
CA GLU A 34 2.70 -10.49 7.14
C GLU A 34 3.50 -9.85 8.28
N SER A 35 4.12 -10.69 9.11
CA SER A 35 5.10 -10.29 10.14
C SER A 35 4.60 -9.37 11.27
N ASP A 36 3.30 -9.07 11.37
CA ASP A 36 2.72 -8.28 12.47
C ASP A 36 1.42 -8.92 13.01
N GLN A 37 1.54 -9.64 14.13
CA GLN A 37 0.40 -10.33 14.75
C GLN A 37 -0.57 -9.39 15.49
N ASP A 38 -0.09 -8.22 15.91
CA ASP A 38 -0.95 -7.24 16.59
C ASP A 38 -1.87 -6.56 15.57
N LEU A 39 -1.32 -6.21 14.41
CA LEU A 39 -2.06 -5.67 13.30
C LEU A 39 -3.07 -6.70 12.74
N ASP A 40 -2.66 -7.95 12.59
CA ASP A 40 -3.54 -9.06 12.17
C ASP A 40 -4.75 -9.22 13.10
N ARG A 41 -4.53 -9.18 14.42
CA ARG A 41 -5.61 -9.24 15.42
C ARG A 41 -6.51 -8.02 15.37
N ALA A 42 -5.94 -6.82 15.20
CA ALA A 42 -6.73 -5.60 15.07
C ALA A 42 -7.65 -5.66 13.85
N PHE A 43 -7.15 -6.18 12.72
CA PHE A 43 -7.93 -6.23 11.49
C PHE A 43 -9.03 -7.28 11.53
N ALA A 44 -8.81 -8.39 12.23
CA ALA A 44 -9.86 -9.40 12.44
C ALA A 44 -11.10 -8.83 13.17
N ILE A 45 -10.97 -7.76 13.95
CA ILE A 45 -12.08 -7.10 14.66
C ILE A 45 -12.97 -6.28 13.70
N THR A 46 -12.43 -5.82 12.56
CA THR A 46 -13.19 -5.06 11.54
C THR A 46 -14.28 -5.88 10.84
N GLY A 47 -14.23 -7.21 10.99
CA GLY A 47 -15.15 -8.15 10.34
C GLY A 47 -14.69 -8.61 8.95
N ALA A 48 -13.56 -8.09 8.46
CA ALA A 48 -12.92 -8.60 7.25
C ALA A 48 -12.39 -10.02 7.43
N ARG A 49 -12.34 -10.78 6.34
CA ARG A 49 -11.93 -12.19 6.38
C ARG A 49 -10.42 -12.31 6.15
N ARG A 50 -9.73 -12.94 7.11
CA ARG A 50 -8.32 -13.31 6.93
C ARG A 50 -8.19 -14.46 5.93
N VAL A 51 -7.33 -14.29 4.93
CA VAL A 51 -7.07 -15.29 3.88
C VAL A 51 -5.57 -15.37 3.56
N PRO A 52 -5.11 -16.42 2.85
CA PRO A 52 -3.74 -16.49 2.34
C PRO A 52 -3.42 -15.35 1.37
N LEU A 53 -2.12 -15.05 1.21
CA LEU A 53 -1.60 -13.95 0.39
C LEU A 53 -2.17 -13.92 -1.04
N ALA A 54 -2.30 -15.08 -1.67
CA ALA A 54 -2.80 -15.22 -3.05
C ALA A 54 -4.29 -14.88 -3.23
N GLU A 55 -5.07 -14.85 -2.14
CA GLU A 55 -6.52 -14.62 -2.17
C GLU A 55 -6.93 -13.24 -1.63
N ALA A 56 -6.01 -12.55 -0.94
CA ALA A 56 -6.30 -11.31 -0.25
C ALA A 56 -6.63 -10.15 -1.22
N ASN A 57 -7.60 -9.32 -0.86
CA ASN A 57 -7.85 -8.02 -1.52
C ASN A 57 -6.89 -6.96 -1.00
N TYR A 58 -6.61 -6.99 0.31
CA TYR A 58 -5.69 -6.06 0.96
C TYR A 58 -4.55 -6.82 1.64
N VAL A 59 -3.32 -6.41 1.33
CA VAL A 59 -2.12 -7.05 1.86
C VAL A 59 -1.30 -6.01 2.58
N PHE A 60 -0.88 -6.34 3.80
CA PHE A 60 -0.05 -5.49 4.63
C PHE A 60 1.23 -6.25 4.93
N ALA A 61 2.33 -5.85 4.30
CA ALA A 61 3.59 -6.58 4.37
C ALA A 61 4.80 -5.64 4.38
N PRO A 62 5.85 -5.92 5.18
CA PRO A 62 7.13 -5.25 5.04
C PRO A 62 7.80 -5.66 3.72
N LEU A 63 8.56 -4.74 3.11
CA LEU A 63 9.33 -4.96 1.87
C LEU A 63 10.81 -4.59 2.05
N ALA A 64 11.39 -4.89 3.21
CA ALA A 64 12.75 -4.50 3.56
C ALA A 64 13.82 -5.41 2.92
N THR A 65 13.45 -6.63 2.54
CA THR A 65 14.35 -7.65 1.98
C THR A 65 13.88 -8.16 0.62
N ALA A 66 14.81 -8.67 -0.19
CA ALA A 66 14.47 -9.27 -1.48
C ALA A 66 13.55 -10.49 -1.35
N GLU A 67 13.65 -11.24 -0.25
CA GLU A 67 12.78 -12.37 0.04
C GLU A 67 11.34 -11.91 0.31
N GLU A 68 11.16 -10.86 1.12
CA GLU A 68 9.85 -10.24 1.38
C GLU A 68 9.20 -9.73 0.09
N VAL A 69 9.98 -9.12 -0.81
CA VAL A 69 9.51 -8.70 -2.13
C VAL A 69 9.13 -9.90 -3.00
N ALA A 70 9.96 -10.95 -3.02
CA ALA A 70 9.70 -12.15 -3.82
C ALA A 70 8.41 -12.87 -3.39
N ARG A 71 8.06 -12.84 -2.10
CA ARG A 71 6.78 -13.40 -1.61
C ARG A 71 5.56 -12.72 -2.22
N GLN A 72 5.65 -11.44 -2.62
CA GLN A 72 4.54 -10.70 -3.22
C GLN A 72 4.25 -11.12 -4.68
N ALA A 73 5.05 -11.99 -5.29
CA ALA A 73 4.85 -12.45 -6.66
C ALA A 73 3.54 -13.24 -6.86
N VAL A 74 2.92 -13.72 -5.78
CA VAL A 74 1.64 -14.45 -5.82
C VAL A 74 0.41 -13.53 -5.69
N LEU A 75 0.61 -12.23 -5.53
CA LEU A 75 -0.49 -11.26 -5.42
C LEU A 75 -1.31 -11.24 -6.72
N ARG A 76 -2.62 -11.05 -6.56
CA ARG A 76 -3.52 -10.86 -7.70
C ARG A 76 -3.22 -9.53 -8.36
N ILE A 77 -2.88 -9.54 -9.64
CA ILE A 77 -2.65 -8.32 -10.43
C ILE A 77 -3.89 -7.88 -11.22
N GLY A 78 -5.03 -8.56 -11.01
CA GLY A 78 -6.24 -8.39 -11.80
C GLY A 78 -6.10 -9.01 -13.20
N THR A 79 -7.13 -8.84 -14.03
CA THR A 79 -7.09 -9.21 -15.45
C THR A 79 -7.33 -7.99 -16.32
N LEU A 80 -7.08 -8.09 -17.62
CA LEU A 80 -7.40 -6.99 -18.56
C LEU A 80 -8.89 -6.63 -18.55
N ALA A 81 -9.77 -7.61 -18.31
CA ALA A 81 -11.21 -7.39 -18.26
C ALA A 81 -11.68 -6.88 -16.89
N TYR A 82 -10.96 -7.23 -15.81
CA TYR A 82 -11.29 -6.88 -14.43
C TYR A 82 -10.01 -6.45 -13.68
N PRO A 83 -9.51 -5.23 -13.95
CA PRO A 83 -8.33 -4.71 -13.25
C PRO A 83 -8.62 -4.45 -11.76
N ASP A 84 -9.89 -4.24 -11.41
CA ASP A 84 -10.34 -3.94 -10.04
C ASP A 84 -10.23 -5.14 -9.09
N GLU A 85 -10.05 -6.35 -9.63
CA GLU A 85 -9.82 -7.57 -8.83
C GLU A 85 -8.37 -7.72 -8.34
N ALA A 86 -7.50 -6.76 -8.68
CA ALA A 86 -6.13 -6.72 -8.18
C ALA A 86 -6.07 -6.52 -6.66
N ALA A 87 -5.08 -7.13 -6.03
CA ALA A 87 -4.76 -6.92 -4.63
C ALA A 87 -4.09 -5.55 -4.44
N THR A 88 -4.44 -4.87 -3.36
CA THR A 88 -3.78 -3.64 -2.91
C THR A 88 -2.76 -3.97 -1.83
N LEU A 89 -1.49 -3.60 -2.06
CA LEU A 89 -0.38 -3.82 -1.13
C LEU A 89 -0.04 -2.53 -0.37
N PHE A 90 -0.05 -2.61 0.95
CA PHE A 90 0.42 -1.59 1.87
C PHE A 90 1.74 -2.01 2.48
N ALA A 91 2.80 -1.23 2.20
CA ALA A 91 4.12 -1.46 2.75
C ALA A 91 4.57 -0.24 3.57
N PRO A 92 4.91 -0.41 4.86
CA PRO A 92 5.49 0.67 5.64
C PRO A 92 6.89 0.98 5.10
N VAL A 93 7.12 2.24 4.72
CA VAL A 93 8.40 2.71 4.18
C VAL A 93 8.93 3.92 4.95
N ARG A 94 10.25 4.08 4.93
CA ARG A 94 10.91 5.28 5.43
C ARG A 94 11.20 6.22 4.27
N PHE A 95 10.43 7.30 4.18
CA PHE A 95 10.69 8.36 3.19
C PHE A 95 12.04 9.03 3.43
N GLY A 96 12.72 9.41 2.34
CA GLY A 96 14.02 10.09 2.36
C GLY A 96 15.25 9.17 2.47
N PHE A 97 15.06 7.85 2.36
CA PHE A 97 16.14 6.85 2.35
C PHE A 97 15.96 5.91 1.16
N GLY A 98 17.07 5.53 0.52
CA GLY A 98 17.08 4.55 -0.57
C GLY A 98 17.39 5.14 -1.95
N GLN A 99 16.97 4.41 -2.99
CA GLN A 99 17.19 4.79 -4.39
C GLN A 99 16.20 5.89 -4.80
N GLU A 100 16.72 6.98 -5.37
CA GLU A 100 15.89 8.01 -5.97
C GLU A 100 15.17 7.47 -7.20
N LEU A 101 13.87 7.72 -7.25
CA LEU A 101 13.00 7.30 -8.34
C LEU A 101 12.41 8.54 -9.03
N ARG A 102 12.42 8.52 -10.37
CA ARG A 102 11.69 9.49 -11.17
C ARG A 102 10.36 8.87 -11.60
N LEU A 103 9.27 9.42 -11.08
CA LEU A 103 7.90 8.99 -11.34
C LEU A 103 7.29 9.82 -12.47
N THR A 104 6.68 9.14 -13.44
CA THR A 104 5.96 9.74 -14.57
C THR A 104 4.70 8.91 -14.87
N GLY A 105 3.61 9.54 -15.30
CA GLY A 105 2.38 8.83 -15.65
C GLY A 105 1.10 9.59 -15.30
N PRO A 106 -0.08 8.96 -15.42
CA PRO A 106 -1.38 9.59 -15.17
C PRO A 106 -1.45 10.24 -13.78
N GLY A 107 -1.72 11.55 -13.75
CA GLY A 107 -1.76 12.37 -12.54
C GLY A 107 -0.39 12.83 -11.99
N ILE A 108 0.68 12.72 -12.80
CA ILE A 108 1.93 13.46 -12.62
C ILE A 108 2.07 14.34 -13.86
N LYS A 109 2.02 15.66 -13.68
CA LYS A 109 1.95 16.63 -14.78
C LYS A 109 3.18 16.58 -15.71
N ASP A 110 4.37 16.41 -15.14
CA ASP A 110 5.64 16.38 -15.89
C ASP A 110 6.52 15.21 -15.44
N SER A 111 7.20 15.34 -14.31
CA SER A 111 7.92 14.25 -13.64
C SER A 111 8.13 14.61 -12.17
N LEU A 112 7.84 13.67 -11.27
CA LEU A 112 8.09 13.82 -9.85
C LEU A 112 9.33 13.00 -9.49
N THR A 113 10.36 13.68 -8.99
CA THR A 113 11.53 13.01 -8.41
C THR A 113 11.30 12.81 -6.93
N ASP A 114 11.27 11.57 -6.47
CA ASP A 114 11.26 11.25 -5.05
C ASP A 114 12.70 11.37 -4.51
N ARG A 115 13.02 12.57 -4.02
CA ARG A 115 14.20 12.91 -3.20
C ARG A 115 13.67 13.79 -2.07
N ASP A 116 13.72 13.32 -0.84
CA ASP A 116 13.33 14.14 0.30
C ASP A 116 14.27 15.35 0.42
N ARG A 117 13.76 16.54 0.15
CA ARG A 117 14.28 17.81 0.67
C ARG A 117 13.28 18.30 1.71
N ARG A 118 13.52 17.96 2.97
CA ARG A 118 12.87 18.63 4.10
C ARG A 118 13.37 20.07 4.19
N HIS A 119 12.43 20.99 4.35
CA HIS A 119 12.62 22.20 5.14
C HIS A 119 11.48 22.30 6.14
#